data_AF-A0A2E2N9D3-F1
#
_entry.id   AF-A0A2E2N9D3-F1
#
_cell.length_a   1.000
_cell.length_b   1.000
_cell.length_c   1.000
_cell.angle_alpha   90.00
_cell.angle_beta   90.00
_cell.angle_gamma   90.00
#
_symmetry.space_group_name_H-M   'P 1'
#
loop_
_entity.id
_entity.type
_entity.pdbx_description
1 polymer ?
#
loop_
_entity_poly.entity_id
_entity_poly.type
_entity_poly.pdbx_seq_one_letter_code
_entity_poly.pdbx_strand_id
1 'polypeptide(L)'
;MSSQSEKDRPFSPLAGIAMDAMLTPNPPKPQTPAAPPRETLAGATETTLRTRIHPDDKRRFESMCVRLSESLGVTVRPSNLLRALLVLAHRCEPSLHEKARHTHGLVRPRNDDRKGTAEFERRVSEVLAAAIGEASRMFQGR
;
A
#
# COMPACT_ATOMS: atom_id res chain seq x y z
N MET A 1 57.81 31.24 -26.17
CA MET A 1 58.07 32.18 -25.07
C MET A 1 57.73 31.41 -23.80
N SER A 2 58.65 30.72 -23.13
CA SER A 2 59.75 31.25 -22.28
C SER A 2 59.20 32.25 -21.26
N SER A 3 59.39 32.18 -19.95
CA SER A 3 60.18 31.32 -19.05
C SER A 3 59.72 31.61 -17.62
N GLN A 4 59.83 30.60 -16.74
CA GLN A 4 60.32 30.66 -15.35
C GLN A 4 59.95 31.85 -14.44
N SER A 5 59.38 31.53 -13.26
CA SER A 5 59.93 31.98 -11.98
C SER A 5 59.42 31.11 -10.82
N GLU A 6 60.21 30.11 -10.46
CA GLU A 6 60.39 29.71 -9.06
C GLU A 6 61.20 30.80 -8.36
N LYS A 7 60.79 31.20 -7.14
CA LYS A 7 61.63 31.42 -5.95
C LYS A 7 60.84 32.24 -4.93
N ASP A 8 60.44 31.58 -3.85
CA ASP A 8 60.91 31.97 -2.51
C ASP A 8 60.46 30.91 -1.49
N ARG A 9 61.44 30.18 -0.97
CA ARG A 9 61.36 29.51 0.33
C ARG A 9 62.31 30.26 1.25
N PRO A 10 62.01 30.29 2.55
CA PRO A 10 63.04 29.81 3.47
C PRO A 10 62.51 28.81 4.52
N PHE A 11 63.31 27.75 4.71
CA PHE A 11 63.75 27.13 5.98
C PHE A 11 62.74 27.05 7.16
N SER A 12 62.21 25.87 7.52
CA SER A 12 62.73 24.86 8.51
C SER A 12 62.63 25.28 9.99
N PRO A 13 62.51 24.37 11.00
CA PRO A 13 62.64 22.90 10.99
C PRO A 13 61.57 22.11 11.81
N LEU A 14 61.70 20.78 11.74
CA LEU A 14 61.09 19.73 12.59
C LEU A 14 61.12 20.02 14.11
N ALA A 15 60.04 19.68 14.82
CA ALA A 15 60.00 18.70 15.94
C ALA A 15 58.90 19.01 16.98
N GLY A 16 58.13 17.97 17.36
CA GLY A 16 57.29 17.91 18.56
C GLY A 16 55.93 18.58 18.39
N ILE A 17 54.78 18.00 18.76
CA ILE A 17 54.48 17.11 19.89
C ILE A 17 53.29 16.24 19.46
N ALA A 18 53.39 14.94 19.72
CA ALA A 18 52.27 14.02 19.65
C ALA A 18 51.21 14.43 20.68
N MET A 19 50.01 14.75 20.21
CA MET A 19 48.84 14.88 21.07
C MET A 19 48.04 13.60 20.94
N ASP A 20 48.15 12.78 21.98
CA ASP A 20 47.29 11.66 22.33
C ASP A 20 45.83 11.96 21.99
N ALA A 21 45.35 11.37 20.90
CA ALA A 21 43.92 11.22 20.70
C ALA A 21 43.45 10.11 21.65
N MET A 22 43.00 10.53 22.85
CA MET A 22 42.24 9.70 23.76
C MET A 22 41.10 9.01 23.00
N LEU A 23 41.30 7.72 22.69
CA LEU A 23 40.26 6.80 22.25
C LEU A 23 39.30 6.58 23.42
N THR A 24 38.28 7.42 23.54
CA THR A 24 37.12 7.08 24.36
C THR A 24 36.41 5.90 23.70
N PRO A 25 36.23 4.75 24.37
CA PRO A 25 35.44 3.66 23.81
C PRO A 25 34.01 4.15 23.58
N ASN A 26 33.52 3.99 22.36
CA ASN A 26 32.12 4.26 22.02
C ASN A 26 31.21 3.49 23.01
N PRO A 27 30.19 4.14 23.60
CA PRO A 27 29.24 3.43 24.45
C PRO A 27 28.51 2.35 23.62
N PRO A 28 28.22 1.18 24.20
CA PRO A 28 27.51 0.12 23.50
C PRO A 28 26.14 0.64 23.05
N LYS A 29 25.84 0.49 21.75
CA LYS A 29 24.52 0.84 21.20
C LYS A 29 23.43 0.07 21.96
N PRO A 30 22.32 0.71 22.35
CA PRO A 30 21.18 0.02 22.93
C PRO A 30 20.75 -1.12 22.01
N GLN A 31 20.75 -2.35 22.53
CA GLN A 31 20.24 -3.50 21.81
C GLN A 31 18.72 -3.31 21.68
N THR A 32 18.26 -2.95 20.49
CA THR A 32 16.82 -2.96 20.18
C THR A 32 16.31 -4.38 20.44
N PRO A 33 15.26 -4.58 21.26
CA PRO A 33 14.70 -5.92 21.48
C PRO A 33 14.35 -6.54 20.14
N ALA A 34 14.80 -7.77 19.94
CA ALA A 34 14.55 -8.53 18.73
C ALA A 34 13.04 -8.52 18.44
N ALA A 35 12.67 -8.05 17.25
CA ALA A 35 11.30 -8.14 16.79
C ALA A 35 10.86 -9.62 16.89
N PRO A 36 9.63 -9.90 17.38
CA PRO A 36 9.15 -11.27 17.48
C PRO A 36 9.24 -11.94 16.09
N PRO A 37 9.49 -13.26 16.04
CA PRO A 37 9.58 -14.00 14.79
C PRO A 37 8.31 -13.72 13.98
N ARG A 38 8.47 -13.12 12.81
CA ARG A 38 7.37 -13.09 11.84
C ARG A 38 7.09 -14.54 11.52
N GLU A 39 5.91 -15.02 11.89
CA GLU A 39 5.38 -16.27 11.35
C GLU A 39 5.39 -16.13 9.82
N THR A 40 6.43 -16.67 9.19
CA THR A 40 6.44 -16.91 7.76
C THR A 40 5.35 -17.93 7.52
N LEU A 41 4.22 -17.47 6.98
CA LEU A 41 3.18 -18.29 6.38
C LEU A 41 3.82 -19.17 5.30
N ALA A 42 4.38 -20.31 5.73
CA ALA A 42 4.94 -21.32 4.85
C ALA A 42 3.82 -21.82 3.94
N GLY A 43 3.97 -21.62 2.62
CA GLY A 43 3.03 -22.11 1.61
C GLY A 43 2.10 -21.08 0.98
N ALA A 44 2.19 -19.80 1.32
CA ALA A 44 1.52 -18.76 0.53
C ALA A 44 2.25 -18.57 -0.81
N THR A 45 1.81 -19.29 -1.85
CA THR A 45 2.16 -18.91 -3.22
C THR A 45 1.72 -17.46 -3.42
N GLU A 46 2.65 -16.62 -3.84
CA GLU A 46 2.37 -15.20 -4.06
C GLU A 46 1.35 -15.07 -5.19
N THR A 47 0.08 -14.88 -4.81
CA THR A 47 -1.03 -14.77 -5.75
C THR A 47 -1.28 -13.29 -6.01
N THR A 48 -0.95 -12.83 -7.22
CA THR A 48 -1.12 -11.43 -7.62
C THR A 48 -2.39 -11.25 -8.44
N LEU A 49 -3.33 -10.44 -7.93
CA LEU A 49 -4.45 -9.92 -8.71
C LEU A 49 -4.05 -8.60 -9.37
N ARG A 50 -4.12 -8.53 -10.71
CA ARG A 50 -3.84 -7.30 -11.48
C ARG A 50 -5.10 -6.78 -12.14
N THR A 51 -5.49 -5.57 -11.78
CA THR A 51 -6.66 -4.88 -12.34
C THR A 51 -6.23 -3.56 -12.96
N ARG A 52 -6.75 -3.25 -14.14
CA ARG A 52 -6.61 -1.92 -14.74
C ARG A 52 -7.72 -1.04 -14.22
N ILE A 53 -7.36 0.12 -13.69
CA ILE A 53 -8.31 1.12 -13.17
C ILE A 53 -8.02 2.46 -13.84
N HIS A 54 -9.06 3.28 -14.01
CA HIS A 54 -8.86 4.64 -14.51
C HIS A 54 -8.02 5.45 -13.51
N PRO A 55 -7.12 6.34 -13.96
CA PRO A 55 -6.30 7.16 -13.07
C PRO A 55 -7.11 7.96 -12.05
N ASP A 56 -8.29 8.46 -12.44
CA ASP A 56 -9.17 9.20 -11.53
C ASP A 56 -9.77 8.31 -10.44
N ASP A 57 -10.16 7.08 -10.78
CA ASP A 57 -10.69 6.13 -9.80
C ASP A 57 -9.61 5.70 -8.81
N LYS A 58 -8.38 5.52 -9.30
CA LYS A 58 -7.21 5.30 -8.43
C LYS A 58 -7.06 6.45 -7.42
N ARG A 59 -7.05 7.70 -7.90
CA ARG A 59 -6.92 8.88 -7.03
C ARG A 59 -8.05 8.96 -6.01
N ARG A 60 -9.30 8.75 -6.45
CA ARG A 60 -10.48 8.73 -5.56
C ARG A 60 -10.38 7.65 -4.49
N PHE A 61 -9.92 6.46 -4.87
CA PHE A 61 -9.71 5.33 -3.94
C PHE A 61 -8.61 5.63 -2.90
N GLU A 62 -7.49 6.21 -3.34
CA GLU A 62 -6.41 6.64 -2.44
C GLU A 62 -6.89 7.74 -1.48
N SER A 63 -7.61 8.75 -1.97
CA SER A 63 -8.20 9.80 -1.11
C SER A 63 -9.20 9.24 -0.11
N MET A 64 -9.97 8.21 -0.48
CA MET A 64 -10.87 7.51 0.44
C MET A 64 -10.09 6.81 1.57
N CYS A 65 -8.96 6.18 1.26
CA CYS A 65 -8.10 5.57 2.28
C CYS A 65 -7.56 6.61 3.27
N VAL A 66 -7.17 7.80 2.79
CA VAL A 66 -6.73 8.91 3.66
C VAL A 66 -7.83 9.31 4.64
N ARG A 67 -9.03 9.63 4.14
CA ARG A 67 -10.16 10.03 5.00
C ARG A 67 -10.56 8.95 6.00
N LEU A 68 -10.49 7.68 5.58
CA LEU A 68 -10.77 6.54 6.47
C LEU A 68 -9.69 6.41 7.54
N SER A 69 -8.43 6.67 7.20
CA SER A 69 -7.32 6.67 8.16
C SER A 69 -7.49 7.73 9.23
N GLU A 70 -7.89 8.94 8.82
CA GLU A 70 -8.21 10.05 9.73
C GLU A 70 -9.36 9.67 10.67
N SER A 71 -10.42 9.08 10.13
CA SER A 71 -11.60 8.68 10.90
C SER A 71 -11.32 7.57 11.91
N LEU A 72 -10.43 6.63 11.58
CA LEU A 72 -10.10 5.48 12.44
C LEU A 72 -8.90 5.74 13.37
N GLY A 73 -8.18 6.86 13.19
CA GLY A 73 -6.94 7.14 13.93
C GLY A 73 -5.79 6.19 13.61
N VAL A 74 -5.84 5.46 12.48
CA VAL A 74 -4.82 4.48 12.07
C VAL A 74 -4.64 4.49 10.56
N THR A 75 -3.42 4.28 10.09
CA THR A 75 -3.11 4.24 8.65
C THR A 75 -3.79 3.08 7.95
N VAL A 76 -4.71 3.39 7.05
CA VAL A 76 -5.34 2.45 6.12
C VAL A 76 -4.70 2.57 4.75
N ARG A 77 -4.02 1.50 4.31
CA ARG A 77 -3.44 1.42 2.96
C ARG A 77 -4.47 0.89 1.95
N PRO A 78 -4.33 1.22 0.64
CA PRO A 78 -5.17 0.65 -0.42
C PRO A 78 -5.27 -0.88 -0.38
N SER A 79 -4.17 -1.58 -0.08
CA SER A 79 -4.14 -3.04 0.07
C SER A 79 -5.01 -3.54 1.22
N ASN A 80 -5.06 -2.81 2.34
CA ASN A 80 -5.85 -3.17 3.50
C ASN A 80 -7.34 -3.08 3.15
N LEU A 81 -7.72 -1.98 2.49
CA LEU A 81 -9.09 -1.74 2.09
C LEU A 81 -9.54 -2.74 1.01
N LEU A 82 -8.73 -3.01 -0.01
CA LEU A 82 -9.03 -4.03 -1.02
C LEU A 82 -9.22 -5.42 -0.40
N ARG A 83 -8.33 -5.82 0.53
CA ARG A 83 -8.46 -7.11 1.22
C ARG A 83 -9.74 -7.17 2.07
N ALA A 84 -10.08 -6.09 2.77
CA ALA A 84 -11.33 -6.00 3.52
C ALA A 84 -12.56 -6.11 2.62
N LEU A 85 -12.55 -5.45 1.46
CA LEU A 85 -13.62 -5.54 0.46
C LEU A 85 -13.76 -6.96 -0.12
N LEU A 86 -12.66 -7.67 -0.38
CA LEU A 86 -12.69 -9.06 -0.82
C LEU A 86 -13.30 -9.99 0.25
N VAL A 87 -12.89 -9.83 1.51
CA VAL A 87 -13.47 -10.59 2.63
C VAL A 87 -14.96 -10.29 2.77
N LEU A 88 -15.36 -9.03 2.65
CA LEU A 88 -16.76 -8.63 2.71
C LEU A 88 -17.56 -9.26 1.56
N ALA A 89 -17.04 -9.20 0.33
CA ALA A 89 -17.68 -9.80 -0.83
C ALA A 89 -17.89 -11.32 -0.64
N HIS A 90 -16.89 -12.04 -0.13
CA HIS A 90 -17.01 -13.47 0.13
C HIS A 90 -18.03 -13.78 1.24
N ARG A 91 -18.09 -12.99 2.30
CA ARG A 91 -19.12 -13.15 3.34
C ARG A 91 -20.54 -12.91 2.81
N CYS A 92 -20.68 -12.07 1.80
CA CYS A 92 -21.96 -11.77 1.17
C CYS A 92 -22.30 -12.71 0.00
N GLU A 93 -21.45 -13.70 -0.31
CA GLU A 93 -21.58 -14.57 -1.48
C GLU A 93 -22.98 -15.22 -1.61
N PRO A 94 -23.60 -15.77 -0.55
CA PRO A 94 -24.96 -16.33 -0.66
C PRO A 94 -25.99 -15.29 -1.12
N SER A 95 -26.03 -14.13 -0.46
CA SER A 95 -26.95 -13.03 -0.82
C SER A 95 -26.65 -12.48 -2.22
N LEU A 96 -25.36 -12.43 -2.60
CA LEU A 96 -24.94 -12.00 -3.92
C LEU A 96 -25.45 -12.95 -5.01
N HIS A 97 -25.37 -14.26 -4.80
CA HIS A 97 -25.94 -15.25 -5.71
C HIS A 97 -27.46 -15.12 -5.82
N GLU A 98 -28.15 -14.92 -4.71
CA GLU A 98 -29.60 -14.72 -4.70
C GLU A 98 -30.00 -13.48 -5.51
N LYS A 99 -29.39 -12.31 -5.25
CA LYS A 99 -29.67 -11.09 -6.01
C LYS A 99 -29.27 -11.21 -7.49
N ALA A 100 -28.16 -11.88 -7.78
CA ALA A 100 -27.72 -12.11 -9.15
C ALA A 100 -28.74 -12.95 -9.95
N ARG A 101 -29.39 -13.94 -9.34
CA ARG A 101 -30.45 -14.74 -10.01
C ARG A 101 -31.65 -13.90 -10.44
N HIS A 102 -31.96 -12.85 -9.68
CA HIS A 102 -33.04 -11.91 -9.99
C HIS A 102 -32.60 -10.76 -10.91
N THR A 103 -31.32 -10.68 -11.24
CA THR A 103 -30.77 -9.66 -12.13
C THR A 103 -30.78 -10.17 -13.56
N HIS A 104 -31.74 -9.71 -14.36
CA HIS A 104 -31.85 -10.10 -15.76
C HIS A 104 -31.15 -9.12 -16.71
N GLY A 105 -30.69 -9.62 -17.86
CA GLY A 105 -30.14 -8.79 -18.94
C GLY A 105 -28.74 -8.24 -18.68
N LEU A 106 -27.98 -8.82 -17.73
CA LEU A 106 -26.56 -8.52 -17.58
C LEU A 106 -25.77 -9.31 -18.64
N VAL A 107 -25.25 -8.62 -19.65
CA VAL A 107 -24.43 -9.22 -20.70
C VAL A 107 -23.05 -8.61 -20.63
N ARG A 108 -22.01 -9.44 -20.82
CA ARG A 108 -20.64 -8.96 -20.89
C ARG A 108 -20.49 -8.02 -22.11
N PRO A 109 -20.11 -6.75 -21.91
CA PRO A 109 -19.92 -5.82 -23.01
C PRO A 109 -18.68 -6.19 -23.82
N ARG A 110 -18.63 -5.72 -25.06
CA ARG A 110 -17.42 -5.80 -25.89
C ARG A 110 -16.35 -4.87 -25.31
N ASN A 111 -15.07 -5.21 -25.53
CA ASN A 111 -13.95 -4.45 -24.95
C ASN A 111 -13.86 -2.99 -25.43
N ASP A 112 -14.43 -2.69 -26.60
CA ASP A 112 -14.48 -1.37 -27.22
C ASP A 112 -15.74 -0.57 -26.85
N ASP A 113 -16.75 -1.22 -26.26
CA ASP A 113 -17.99 -0.58 -25.83
C ASP A 113 -17.84 0.04 -24.44
N ARG A 114 -17.38 1.29 -24.42
CA ARG A 114 -17.23 2.08 -23.18
C ARG A 114 -18.56 2.29 -22.45
N LYS A 115 -19.65 2.50 -23.19
CA LYS A 115 -20.97 2.75 -22.60
C LYS A 115 -21.51 1.48 -21.97
N GLY A 116 -21.44 0.36 -22.68
CA GLY A 116 -21.82 -0.95 -22.15
C GLY A 116 -20.97 -1.37 -20.95
N THR A 117 -19.67 -1.04 -20.94
CA THR A 117 -18.79 -1.26 -19.78
C THR A 117 -19.26 -0.48 -18.56
N ALA A 118 -19.49 0.83 -18.70
CA ALA A 118 -19.97 1.66 -17.60
C ALA A 118 -21.35 1.20 -17.08
N GLU A 119 -22.27 0.80 -17.96
CA GLU A 119 -23.57 0.26 -17.55
C GLU A 119 -23.43 -1.09 -16.83
N PHE A 120 -22.60 -1.98 -17.35
CA PHE A 120 -22.31 -3.27 -16.73
C PHE A 120 -21.73 -3.08 -15.32
N GLU A 121 -20.71 -2.23 -15.17
CA GLU A 121 -20.09 -1.92 -13.87
C GLU A 121 -21.09 -1.30 -12.89
N ARG A 122 -21.94 -0.38 -13.35
CA ARG A 122 -23.00 0.21 -12.52
C ARG A 122 -23.96 -0.87 -12.01
N ARG A 123 -24.48 -1.74 -12.89
CA ARG A 123 -25.42 -2.79 -12.50
C ARG A 123 -24.78 -3.81 -11.56
N VAL A 124 -23.53 -4.21 -11.80
CA VAL A 124 -22.77 -5.07 -10.87
C VAL A 124 -22.63 -4.40 -9.50
N SER A 125 -22.34 -3.10 -9.47
CA SER A 125 -22.23 -2.33 -8.23
C SER A 125 -23.55 -2.27 -7.45
N GLU A 126 -24.69 -2.17 -8.15
CA GLU A 126 -26.03 -2.20 -7.54
C GLU A 126 -26.34 -3.55 -6.88
N VAL A 127 -26.02 -4.66 -7.55
CA VAL A 127 -26.16 -6.01 -6.99
C VAL A 127 -25.29 -6.19 -5.75
N LEU A 128 -24.04 -5.74 -5.81
CA LEU A 128 -23.11 -5.76 -4.67
C LEU A 128 -23.64 -4.94 -3.49
N ALA A 129 -24.12 -3.72 -3.74
CA ALA A 129 -24.66 -2.85 -2.69
C ALA A 129 -25.89 -3.47 -2.02
N ALA A 130 -26.80 -4.06 -2.80
CA ALA A 130 -27.97 -4.75 -2.28
C ALA A 130 -27.58 -5.96 -1.40
N ALA A 131 -26.64 -6.79 -1.86
CA ALA A 131 -26.17 -7.96 -1.13
C ALA A 131 -25.47 -7.57 0.19
N ILE A 132 -24.62 -6.54 0.18
CA ILE A 132 -23.94 -6.03 1.37
C ILE A 132 -24.96 -5.46 2.37
N GLY A 133 -25.94 -4.69 1.89
CA GLY A 133 -26.98 -4.12 2.73
C GLY A 133 -27.83 -5.18 3.43
N GLU A 134 -28.11 -6.29 2.76
CA GLU A 134 -28.81 -7.44 3.34
C GLU A 134 -27.95 -8.21 4.35
N ALA A 135 -26.70 -8.52 4.00
CA ALA A 135 -25.78 -9.19 4.90
C ALA A 135 -25.58 -8.39 6.20
N SER A 136 -25.48 -7.06 6.12
CA SER A 136 -25.38 -6.20 7.30
C SER A 136 -26.57 -6.34 8.25
N ARG A 137 -27.79 -6.53 7.74
CA ARG A 137 -28.98 -6.74 8.59
C ARG A 137 -28.93 -8.09 9.30
N MET A 138 -28.42 -9.12 8.62
CA MET A 138 -28.24 -10.45 9.23
C MET A 138 -27.22 -10.42 10.38
N PHE A 139 -26.20 -9.55 10.31
CA PHE A 139 -25.21 -9.40 11.38
C PHE A 139 -25.68 -8.54 12.56
N GLN A 140 -26.64 -7.62 12.36
CA GLN A 140 -27.18 -6.75 13.42
C GLN A 140 -28.30 -7.41 14.25
N GLY A 141 -28.85 -8.54 13.79
CA GLY A 141 -29.93 -9.28 14.46
C GLY A 141 -29.45 -10.40 15.40
N ARG A 142 -28.21 -10.36 15.89
CA ARG A 142 -27.66 -11.31 16.86
C ARG A 142 -27.20 -10.60 18.12
#